data_AF-A0A522SGH0-F1
#
_entry.id   AF-A0A522SGH0-F1
#
_cell.length_a   1.000
_cell.length_b   1.000
_cell.length_c   1.000
_cell.angle_alpha   90.00
_cell.angle_beta   90.00
_cell.angle_gamma   90.00
#
_symmetry.space_group_name_H-M   'P 1'
#
loop_
_entity.id
_entity.type
_entity.pdbx_description
1 polymer ?
#
loop_
_entity_poly.entity_id
_entity_poly.type
_entity_poly.pdbx_seq_one_letter_code
_entity_poly.pdbx_strand_id
1 'polypeptide(L)'
;MKRFLVLALFVGANLGAALAASAPASKPATVPDSVQALPEAQFNAWVQGERDQIAKEKAAIAKRYHAAGFTCWHRFAVNDCLRDARRQRRAKLAPVTKTELAVNAAQRDYETRQRLQEIAQKQKK
;
A
#
# COMPACT_ATOMS: atom_id res chain seq x y z
N MET A 1 69.86 -19.16 -11.82
CA MET A 1 68.55 -19.77 -11.51
C MET A 1 67.49 -18.70 -11.75
N LYS A 2 66.81 -18.76 -12.90
CA LYS A 2 65.36 -19.07 -13.03
C LYS A 2 64.47 -17.94 -12.45
N ARG A 3 63.57 -17.25 -13.16
CA ARG A 3 63.03 -17.24 -14.53
C ARG A 3 62.15 -15.96 -14.59
N PHE A 4 62.27 -15.15 -15.64
CA PHE A 4 61.26 -14.15 -16.01
C PHE A 4 60.03 -14.88 -16.59
N LEU A 5 58.82 -14.49 -16.17
CA LEU A 5 57.53 -14.89 -16.77
C LEU A 5 56.51 -13.79 -16.40
N VAL A 6 56.37 -12.78 -17.26
CA VAL A 6 55.31 -12.61 -18.27
C VAL A 6 53.90 -12.51 -17.66
N LEU A 7 53.46 -11.25 -17.55
CA LEU A 7 52.17 -10.69 -17.97
C LEU A 7 50.96 -11.65 -18.08
N ALA A 8 49.94 -11.40 -17.25
CA ALA A 8 48.54 -11.72 -17.59
C ALA A 8 47.65 -10.54 -17.22
N LEU A 9 47.27 -9.78 -18.26
CA LEU A 9 46.16 -8.83 -18.28
C LEU A 9 44.87 -9.53 -17.86
N PHE A 10 44.21 -9.04 -16.81
CA PHE A 10 42.76 -9.21 -16.65
C PHE A 10 42.09 -7.84 -16.59
N VAL A 11 41.51 -7.48 -17.73
CA VAL A 11 40.57 -6.39 -17.94
C VAL A 11 39.28 -6.75 -17.19
N GLY A 12 39.03 -6.11 -16.05
CA GLY A 12 37.79 -6.22 -15.30
C GLY A 12 36.80 -5.13 -15.73
N ALA A 13 35.94 -5.44 -16.70
CA ALA A 13 34.80 -4.62 -17.09
C ALA A 13 33.75 -4.64 -15.95
N ASN A 14 33.69 -3.58 -15.15
CA ASN A 14 32.61 -3.39 -14.17
C ASN A 14 31.40 -2.74 -14.87
N LEU A 15 30.47 -3.58 -15.35
CA LEU A 15 29.11 -3.16 -15.68
C LEU A 15 28.38 -2.83 -14.37
N GLY A 16 28.22 -1.54 -14.08
CA GLY A 16 27.36 -1.07 -12.99
C GLY A 16 25.90 -1.34 -13.30
N ALA A 17 25.36 -2.44 -12.77
CA ALA A 17 23.92 -2.72 -12.78
C ALA A 17 23.20 -1.75 -11.84
N ALA A 18 22.58 -0.72 -12.42
CA ALA A 18 21.64 0.14 -11.73
C ALA A 18 20.38 -0.68 -11.35
N LEU A 19 20.29 -1.08 -10.08
CA LEU A 19 19.06 -1.61 -9.50
C LEU A 19 18.04 -0.48 -9.38
N ALA A 20 17.24 -0.31 -10.43
CA ALA A 20 16.01 0.47 -10.37
C ALA A 20 15.08 -0.17 -9.34
N ALA A 21 14.92 0.49 -8.19
CA ALA A 21 13.94 0.13 -7.19
C ALA A 21 12.53 0.33 -7.77
N SER A 22 11.95 -0.73 -8.33
CA SER A 22 10.55 -0.76 -8.73
C SER A 22 9.67 -0.63 -7.48
N ALA A 23 9.14 0.56 -7.23
CA ALA A 23 8.07 0.73 -6.24
C ALA A 23 6.87 -0.09 -6.71
N PRO A 24 6.24 -0.92 -5.85
CA PRO A 24 5.04 -1.65 -6.24
C PRO A 24 3.96 -0.63 -6.62
N ALA A 25 3.49 -0.72 -7.86
CA ALA A 25 2.34 0.01 -8.34
C ALA A 25 1.17 -0.29 -7.40
N SER A 26 0.61 0.76 -6.79
CA SER A 26 -0.58 0.64 -5.97
C SER A 26 -1.72 0.17 -6.88
N LYS A 27 -2.25 -1.03 -6.64
CA LYS A 27 -3.44 -1.50 -7.38
C LYS A 27 -4.55 -0.44 -7.26
N PRO A 28 -5.27 -0.11 -8.35
CA PRO A 28 -6.40 0.80 -8.25
C PRO A 28 -7.43 0.24 -7.27
N ALA A 29 -7.93 1.13 -6.40
CA ALA A 29 -8.99 0.84 -5.45
C ALA A 29 -10.32 0.74 -6.19
N THR A 30 -10.59 -0.40 -6.82
CA THR A 30 -11.87 -0.67 -7.47
C THR A 30 -12.52 -1.85 -6.76
N VAL A 31 -13.65 -1.62 -6.11
CA VAL A 31 -14.46 -2.69 -5.51
C VAL A 31 -15.13 -3.46 -6.64
N PRO A 32 -14.96 -4.79 -6.73
CA PRO A 32 -15.61 -5.56 -7.79
C PRO A 32 -17.14 -5.54 -7.66
N ASP A 33 -17.85 -5.34 -8.76
CA ASP A 33 -19.33 -5.36 -8.77
C ASP A 33 -19.90 -6.69 -8.26
N SER A 34 -19.17 -7.79 -8.44
CA SER A 34 -19.54 -9.12 -7.94
C SER A 34 -19.71 -9.16 -6.42
N VAL A 35 -18.99 -8.32 -5.67
CA VAL A 35 -19.10 -8.23 -4.21
C VAL A 35 -20.46 -7.66 -3.79
N GLN A 36 -21.05 -6.80 -4.60
CA GLN A 36 -22.33 -6.17 -4.30
C GLN A 36 -23.51 -7.14 -4.38
N ALA A 37 -23.36 -8.28 -5.06
CA ALA A 37 -24.40 -9.31 -5.17
C ALA A 37 -24.33 -10.36 -4.06
N LEU A 38 -23.35 -10.27 -3.15
CA LEU A 38 -23.15 -11.27 -2.11
C LEU A 38 -24.28 -11.26 -1.06
N PRO A 39 -24.58 -12.44 -0.46
CA PRO A 39 -25.36 -12.52 0.76
C PRO A 39 -24.74 -11.65 1.87
N GLU A 40 -25.56 -11.06 2.73
CA GLU A 40 -25.14 -10.08 3.74
C GLU A 40 -23.98 -10.57 4.61
N ALA A 41 -24.04 -11.80 5.09
CA ALA A 41 -22.96 -12.38 5.90
C ALA A 41 -21.61 -12.41 5.15
N GLN A 42 -21.63 -12.74 3.86
CA GLN A 42 -20.42 -12.81 3.04
C GLN A 42 -19.92 -11.41 2.67
N PHE A 43 -20.82 -10.48 2.38
CA PHE A 43 -20.49 -9.07 2.17
C PHE A 43 -19.82 -8.47 3.40
N ASN A 44 -20.39 -8.68 4.58
CA ASN A 44 -19.84 -8.20 5.84
C ASN A 44 -18.46 -8.82 6.13
N ALA A 45 -18.28 -10.12 5.88
CA ALA A 45 -16.98 -10.77 6.00
C ALA A 45 -15.93 -10.16 5.05
N TRP A 46 -16.32 -9.86 3.81
CA TRP A 46 -15.44 -9.18 2.85
C TRP A 46 -15.06 -7.77 3.32
N VAL A 47 -16.01 -6.97 3.81
CA VAL A 47 -15.74 -5.62 4.34
C VAL A 47 -14.76 -5.68 5.51
N GLN A 48 -14.95 -6.63 6.45
CA GLN A 48 -14.05 -6.79 7.59
C GLN A 48 -12.65 -7.21 7.14
N GLY A 49 -12.56 -8.16 6.21
CA GLY A 49 -11.28 -8.57 5.63
C GLY A 49 -10.53 -7.38 5.02
N GLU A 50 -11.20 -6.54 4.25
CA GLU A 50 -10.58 -5.36 3.64
C GLU A 50 -10.16 -4.31 4.67
N ARG A 51 -10.96 -4.10 5.72
CA ARG A 51 -10.61 -3.23 6.85
C ARG A 51 -9.37 -3.71 7.59
N ASP A 52 -9.24 -5.00 7.82
CA ASP A 52 -8.07 -5.59 8.45
C ASP A 52 -6.80 -5.37 7.61
N GLN A 53 -6.92 -5.51 6.29
CA GLN A 53 -5.80 -5.26 5.38
C GLN A 53 -5.41 -3.77 5.38
N ILE A 54 -6.38 -2.86 5.30
CA ILE A 54 -6.15 -1.41 5.41
C ILE A 54 -5.47 -1.08 6.74
N ALA A 55 -5.91 -1.66 7.85
CA ALA A 55 -5.32 -1.44 9.17
C ALA A 55 -3.86 -1.91 9.23
N LYS A 56 -3.56 -3.10 8.68
CA LYS A 56 -2.18 -3.62 8.58
C LYS A 56 -1.29 -2.70 7.73
N GLU A 57 -1.79 -2.22 6.60
CA GLU A 57 -1.04 -1.30 5.72
C GLU A 57 -0.74 0.03 6.41
N LYS A 58 -1.75 0.64 7.07
CA LYS A 58 -1.58 1.87 7.86
C LYS A 58 -0.55 1.67 8.97
N ALA A 59 -0.62 0.55 9.69
CA ALA A 59 0.33 0.21 10.75
C ALA A 59 1.77 0.06 10.21
N ALA A 60 1.94 -0.62 9.07
CA ALA A 60 3.23 -0.76 8.42
C ALA A 60 3.82 0.60 7.99
N ILE A 61 2.99 1.48 7.42
CA ILE A 61 3.39 2.85 7.05
C ILE A 61 3.78 3.66 8.29
N ALA A 62 3.01 3.56 9.37
CA ALA A 62 3.32 4.22 10.64
C ALA A 62 4.67 3.74 11.20
N LYS A 63 4.88 2.41 11.28
CA LYS A 63 6.15 1.82 11.74
C LYS A 63 7.36 2.34 10.95
N ARG A 64 7.24 2.39 9.62
CA ARG A 64 8.30 2.93 8.74
C ARG A 64 8.57 4.41 9.01
N TYR A 65 7.53 5.21 9.20
CA TYR A 65 7.68 6.62 9.55
C TYR A 65 8.37 6.82 10.90
N HIS A 66 8.02 6.03 11.92
CA HIS A 66 8.70 6.07 13.22
C HIS A 66 10.18 5.70 13.11
N ALA A 67 10.51 4.63 12.39
CA ALA A 67 11.91 4.24 12.13
C ALA A 67 12.70 5.33 11.39
N ALA A 68 12.07 5.98 10.40
CA ALA A 68 12.66 7.12 9.71
C ALA A 68 12.90 8.30 10.65
N GLY A 69 11.99 8.55 11.60
CA GLY A 69 12.15 9.55 12.64
C GLY A 69 13.43 9.35 13.47
N PHE A 70 13.65 8.13 13.98
CA PHE A 70 14.89 7.79 14.70
C PHE A 70 16.14 8.01 13.84
N THR A 71 16.08 7.57 12.58
CA THR A 71 17.20 7.76 11.64
C THR A 71 17.50 9.24 11.40
N CYS A 72 16.46 10.08 11.28
CA CYS A 72 16.62 11.51 11.05
C CYS A 72 17.33 12.24 12.19
N TRP A 73 17.12 11.81 13.44
CA TRP A 73 17.77 12.42 14.61
C TRP A 73 19.29 12.24 14.63
N HIS A 74 19.82 11.24 13.93
CA HIS A 74 21.27 11.04 13.79
C HIS A 74 21.90 11.85 12.64
N ARG A 75 21.13 12.71 11.96
CA ARG A 75 21.61 13.51 10.83
C ARG A 75 21.75 14.98 11.23
N PHE A 76 22.70 15.67 10.61
CA PHE A 76 22.87 17.12 10.81
C PHE A 76 21.64 17.93 10.36
N ALA A 77 21.05 17.56 9.21
CA ALA A 77 19.85 18.22 8.66
C ALA A 77 18.54 17.54 9.11
N VAL A 78 18.30 17.47 10.43
CA VAL A 78 17.13 16.76 11.00
C VAL A 78 15.80 17.28 10.42
N ASN A 79 15.63 18.59 10.29
CA ASN A 79 14.38 19.20 9.82
C ASN A 79 14.04 18.84 8.37
N ASP A 80 15.02 18.89 7.48
CA ASP A 80 14.84 18.48 6.08
C ASP A 80 14.52 16.98 5.99
N CYS A 81 15.25 16.16 6.76
CA CYS A 81 14.99 14.73 6.84
C CYS A 81 13.55 14.42 7.31
N LEU A 82 13.09 15.08 8.38
CA LEU A 82 11.74 14.90 8.90
C LEU A 82 10.67 15.37 7.91
N ARG A 83 10.92 16.46 7.17
CA ARG A 83 10.02 16.92 6.10
C ARG A 83 9.86 15.86 5.02
N ASP A 84 10.95 15.23 4.60
CA ASP A 84 10.93 14.19 3.59
C ASP A 84 10.27 12.91 4.10
N ALA A 85 10.54 12.50 5.35
CA ALA A 85 9.85 11.37 5.98
C ALA A 85 8.33 11.59 6.02
N ARG A 86 7.86 12.81 6.33
CA ARG A 86 6.42 13.17 6.30
C ARG A 86 5.87 13.13 4.88
N ARG A 87 6.63 13.61 3.89
CA ARG A 87 6.24 13.56 2.46
C ARG A 87 6.06 12.12 2.00
N GLN A 88 7.02 11.25 2.31
CA GLN A 88 6.96 9.83 1.98
C GLN A 88 5.76 9.15 2.66
N ARG A 89 5.52 9.43 3.96
CA ARG A 89 4.35 8.91 4.67
C ARG A 89 3.04 9.29 3.98
N ARG A 90 2.86 10.58 3.63
CA ARG A 90 1.65 11.05 2.92
C ARG A 90 1.48 10.35 1.57
N ALA A 91 2.56 10.24 0.80
CA ALA A 91 2.53 9.58 -0.51
C ALA A 91 2.14 8.09 -0.40
N LYS A 92 2.60 7.39 0.64
CA LYS A 92 2.25 5.98 0.89
C LYS A 92 0.86 5.81 1.46
N LEU A 93 0.38 6.75 2.28
CA LEU A 93 -0.95 6.68 2.88
C LEU A 93 -2.07 7.02 1.88
N ALA A 94 -1.80 7.92 0.93
CA ALA A 94 -2.78 8.35 -0.07
C ALA A 94 -3.51 7.21 -0.80
N PRO A 95 -2.83 6.19 -1.37
CA PRO A 95 -3.53 5.06 -1.99
C PRO A 95 -4.35 4.24 -0.99
N VAL A 96 -3.86 4.02 0.23
CA VAL A 96 -4.58 3.26 1.28
C VAL A 96 -5.88 3.97 1.66
N THR A 97 -5.85 5.30 1.79
CA THR A 97 -7.05 6.10 2.04
C THR A 97 -8.03 6.03 0.87
N LYS A 98 -7.57 5.98 -0.38
CA LYS A 98 -8.46 5.77 -1.53
C LYS A 98 -9.17 4.42 -1.47
N THR A 99 -8.45 3.36 -1.10
CA THR A 99 -9.05 2.03 -0.88
C THR A 99 -10.10 2.06 0.22
N GLU A 100 -9.78 2.64 1.36
CA GLU A 100 -10.72 2.78 2.49
C GLU A 100 -11.99 3.54 2.10
N LEU A 101 -11.87 4.62 1.32
CA LEU A 101 -13.03 5.36 0.82
C LEU A 101 -13.89 4.51 -0.13
N ALA A 102 -13.28 3.72 -1.01
CA ALA A 102 -14.00 2.86 -1.93
C ALA A 102 -14.78 1.75 -1.19
N VAL A 103 -14.18 1.15 -0.16
CA VAL A 103 -14.84 0.15 0.70
C VAL A 103 -16.01 0.76 1.47
N ASN A 104 -15.81 1.95 2.04
CA ASN A 104 -16.87 2.66 2.76
C ASN A 104 -18.01 3.11 1.84
N ALA A 105 -17.72 3.43 0.56
CA ALA A 105 -18.75 3.70 -0.43
C ALA A 105 -19.55 2.42 -0.75
N ALA A 106 -18.87 1.32 -1.06
CA ALA A 106 -19.52 0.04 -1.35
C ALA A 106 -20.41 -0.46 -0.21
N GLN A 107 -19.98 -0.28 1.05
CA GLN A 107 -20.81 -0.61 2.20
C GLN A 107 -22.09 0.23 2.25
N ARG A 108 -21.99 1.55 2.08
CA ARG A 108 -23.17 2.44 2.06
C ARG A 108 -24.14 2.09 0.94
N ASP A 109 -23.63 1.76 -0.24
CA ASP A 109 -24.45 1.35 -1.39
C ASP A 109 -25.14 0.00 -1.14
N TYR A 110 -24.45 -0.93 -0.46
CA TYR A 110 -25.03 -2.21 -0.05
C TYR A 110 -26.19 -2.02 0.93
N GLU A 111 -25.97 -1.28 2.02
CA GLU A 111 -26.98 -1.01 3.05
C GLU A 111 -28.19 -0.27 2.47
N THR A 112 -27.94 0.70 1.58
CA THR A 112 -29.02 1.43 0.89
C THR A 112 -29.88 0.49 0.05
N ARG A 113 -29.26 -0.42 -0.73
CA ARG A 113 -30.02 -1.40 -1.53
C ARG A 113 -30.82 -2.38 -0.67
N GLN A 114 -30.24 -2.89 0.41
CA GLN A 114 -30.96 -3.76 1.36
C GLN A 114 -32.19 -3.03 1.91
N ARG A 115 -32.01 -1.78 2.35
CA ARG A 115 -33.12 -0.99 2.88
C ARG A 115 -34.22 -0.73 1.86
N LEU A 116 -33.85 -0.43 0.61
CA LEU A 116 -34.83 -0.24 -0.47
C LEU A 116 -35.61 -1.53 -0.76
N GLN A 117 -34.95 -2.69 -0.71
CA GLN A 117 -35.61 -3.99 -0.87
C GLN A 117 -36.60 -4.24 0.26
N GLU A 118 -36.21 -4.01 1.53
CA GLU A 118 -37.13 -4.14 2.68
C GLU A 118 -38.38 -3.27 2.52
N ILE A 119 -38.19 -2.01 2.11
CA ILE A 119 -39.30 -1.07 1.89
C ILE A 119 -40.21 -1.61 0.77
N ALA A 120 -39.64 -2.01 -0.37
CA ALA A 120 -40.41 -2.53 -1.49
C ALA A 120 -41.21 -3.79 -1.14
N GLN A 121 -40.67 -4.69 -0.30
CA GLN A 121 -41.38 -5.87 0.18
C GLN A 121 -42.57 -5.49 1.09
N LYS A 122 -42.39 -4.47 1.95
CA LYS A 122 -43.48 -3.97 2.80
C LYS A 122 -44.61 -3.30 2.01
N GLN A 123 -44.30 -2.64 0.89
CA GLN A 123 -45.31 -1.97 0.05
C GLN A 123 -46.14 -2.96 -0.79
N LYS A 124 -45.62 -4.17 -1.03
CA LYS A 124 -46.32 -5.23 -1.80
C LYS A 124 -47.24 -6.09 -0.94
N LYS A 125 -47.20 -5.94 0.38
CA LYS A 125 -47.95 -6.71 1.37
C LYS A 125 -49.06 -5.85 1.95
#